data_AF-A0A2V7VDA7-F1
#
_entry.id   AF-A0A2V7VDA7-F1
#
_cell.length_a   1.000
_cell.length_b   1.000
_cell.length_c   1.000
_cell.angle_alpha   90.00
_cell.angle_beta   90.00
_cell.angle_gamma   90.00
#
_symmetry.space_group_name_H-M   'P 1'
#
loop_
_entity.id
_entity.type
_entity.pdbx_description
1 polymer ?
#
loop_
_entity_poly.entity_id
_entity_poly.type
_entity_poly.pdbx_seq_one_letter_code
_entity_poly.pdbx_strand_id
1 'polypeptide(L)'
;MFLRSFRSPLVLAGAACALLACRERVPDSATPTLMRTPAPTGTPRISACGVGRGTGDGLEEHCPREQSHFLFEVNSGIDEVVRKHPELFDLGDVRGPGGFFVKNVDEYYRQVVLEVQAQGLCATVDGGGEIAVKKTNDFNDQYHIMVSDGHVRRGEVSYRATCYPAWF
;
A
#
# COMPACT_ATOMS: atom_id res chain seq x y z
N MET A 1 -49.93 -2.30 6.69
CA MET A 1 -51.13 -1.46 6.84
C MET A 1 -50.68 -0.24 7.65
N PHE A 2 -50.44 0.96 7.13
CA PHE A 2 -51.16 1.80 6.16
C PHE A 2 -50.21 2.54 5.19
N LEU A 3 -50.70 2.76 3.96
CA LEU A 3 -50.17 3.67 2.92
C LEU A 3 -50.64 5.13 3.15
N ARG A 4 -49.89 6.10 2.57
CA ARG A 4 -50.33 7.33 1.84
C ARG A 4 -49.08 8.24 1.70
N SER A 5 -48.44 8.47 0.54
CA SER A 5 -48.85 9.08 -0.74
C SER A 5 -49.51 10.45 -0.61
N PHE A 6 -48.79 11.50 -1.03
CA PHE A 6 -49.34 12.75 -1.58
C PHE A 6 -48.36 13.36 -2.60
N ARG A 7 -48.92 13.82 -3.73
CA ARG A 7 -48.26 14.40 -4.92
C ARG A 7 -48.53 15.92 -5.01
N SER A 8 -47.55 16.65 -5.55
CA SER A 8 -47.64 17.84 -6.44
C SER A 8 -48.23 19.16 -5.86
N PRO A 9 -47.99 20.37 -6.45
CA PRO A 9 -47.64 20.65 -7.86
C PRO A 9 -46.58 21.74 -8.16
N LEU A 10 -46.38 21.87 -9.48
CA LEU A 10 -45.55 22.72 -10.33
C LEU A 10 -46.14 24.15 -10.51
N VAL A 11 -45.34 25.22 -10.63
CA VAL A 11 -45.74 26.48 -11.33
C VAL A 11 -44.52 27.15 -12.02
N LEU A 12 -44.78 27.67 -13.22
CA LEU A 12 -43.92 28.24 -14.27
C LEU A 12 -43.67 29.77 -14.20
N ALA A 13 -42.72 30.23 -15.03
CA ALA A 13 -42.60 31.53 -15.73
C ALA A 13 -42.13 32.77 -14.92
N GLY A 14 -41.40 33.76 -15.44
CA GLY A 14 -40.87 34.09 -16.77
C GLY A 14 -40.53 35.61 -16.84
N ALA A 15 -39.70 36.00 -17.82
CA ALA A 15 -39.57 37.33 -18.46
C ALA A 15 -38.78 38.52 -17.82
N ALA A 16 -37.62 38.78 -18.45
CA ALA A 16 -37.01 40.03 -18.97
C ALA A 16 -37.28 41.44 -18.36
N CYS A 17 -36.20 42.22 -18.21
CA CYS A 17 -36.20 43.67 -18.47
C CYS A 17 -34.78 44.20 -18.77
N ALA A 18 -34.66 45.08 -19.77
CA ALA A 18 -33.44 45.77 -20.19
C ALA A 18 -33.28 47.13 -19.49
N LEU A 19 -32.05 47.66 -19.38
CA LEU A 19 -31.64 49.03 -19.80
C LEU A 19 -30.21 49.40 -19.33
N LEU A 20 -29.73 50.51 -19.88
CA LEU A 20 -28.36 50.94 -20.16
C LEU A 20 -27.46 51.43 -18.98
N ALA A 21 -26.16 51.27 -19.23
CA ALA A 21 -25.02 52.17 -18.97
C ALA A 21 -24.58 52.51 -17.54
N CYS A 22 -23.35 52.13 -17.19
CA CYS A 22 -22.29 53.07 -16.81
C CYS A 22 -20.90 52.42 -16.97
N ARG A 23 -19.96 53.23 -17.46
CA ARG A 23 -18.55 52.93 -17.73
C ARG A 23 -17.77 53.07 -16.43
N GLU A 24 -17.08 52.03 -15.98
CA GLU A 24 -16.05 52.17 -14.93
C GLU A 24 -14.91 51.16 -15.11
N ARG A 25 -13.74 51.60 -14.66
CA ARG A 25 -12.37 51.22 -15.05
C ARG A 25 -12.05 49.73 -14.86
N VAL A 26 -11.36 49.13 -15.83
CA VAL A 26 -10.67 47.84 -15.70
C VAL A 26 -9.46 48.02 -14.76
N PRO A 27 -9.35 47.30 -13.64
CA PRO A 27 -8.06 46.99 -13.04
C PRO A 27 -7.49 45.74 -13.71
N ASP A 28 -6.24 45.81 -14.15
CA ASP A 28 -5.47 44.64 -14.59
C ASP A 28 -5.51 43.56 -13.50
N SER A 29 -6.27 42.48 -13.75
CA SER A 29 -6.24 41.31 -12.90
C SER A 29 -5.09 40.42 -13.37
N ALA A 30 -3.93 40.62 -12.75
CA ALA A 30 -2.80 39.71 -12.90
C ALA A 30 -3.25 38.30 -12.49
N THR A 31 -3.22 37.37 -13.44
CA THR A 31 -3.44 35.94 -13.17
C THR A 31 -2.32 35.47 -12.23
N PRO A 32 -2.62 34.93 -11.03
CA PRO A 32 -1.56 34.36 -10.20
C PRO A 32 -1.08 33.07 -10.87
N THR A 33 0.15 33.09 -11.37
CA THR A 33 0.87 31.89 -11.77
C THR A 33 0.95 30.96 -10.56
N LEU A 34 0.19 29.85 -10.58
CA LEU A 34 0.36 28.79 -9.61
C LEU A 34 1.78 28.23 -9.76
N MET A 35 2.65 28.63 -8.83
CA MET A 35 3.99 28.09 -8.70
C MET A 35 3.83 26.59 -8.41
N ARG A 36 4.16 25.72 -9.37
CA ARG A 36 4.19 24.27 -9.15
C ARG A 36 5.25 24.01 -8.08
N THR A 37 4.81 23.58 -6.89
CA THR A 37 5.72 23.03 -5.88
C THR A 37 6.53 21.92 -6.55
N PRO A 38 7.87 21.95 -6.51
CA PRO A 38 8.66 20.82 -6.98
C PRO A 38 8.26 19.59 -6.17
N ALA A 39 7.90 18.50 -6.85
CA ALA A 39 7.69 17.21 -6.21
C ALA A 39 8.96 16.90 -5.39
N PRO A 40 8.85 16.38 -4.15
CA PRO A 40 10.03 15.99 -3.41
C PRO A 40 10.79 14.97 -4.25
N THR A 41 12.02 15.32 -4.64
CA THR A 41 12.97 14.37 -5.21
C THR A 41 13.16 13.32 -4.14
N GLY A 42 12.52 12.16 -4.32
CA GLY A 42 12.69 11.04 -3.42
C GLY A 42 14.17 10.71 -3.39
N THR A 43 14.80 10.87 -2.21
CA THR A 43 16.15 10.38 -1.98
C THR A 43 16.19 8.93 -2.46
N PRO A 44 17.16 8.53 -3.31
CA PRO A 44 17.30 7.13 -3.68
C PRO A 44 17.47 6.36 -2.38
N ARG A 45 16.43 5.60 -1.98
CA ARG A 45 16.57 4.67 -0.88
C ARG A 45 17.50 3.60 -1.43
N ILE A 46 18.77 3.66 -1.04
CA ILE A 46 19.66 2.52 -1.21
C ILE A 46 18.97 1.40 -0.44
N SER A 47 18.42 0.43 -1.18
CA SER A 47 17.79 -0.73 -0.60
C SER A 47 18.79 -1.38 0.35
N ALA A 48 18.34 -1.85 1.52
CA ALA A 48 19.24 -2.24 2.62
C ALA A 48 20.27 -3.31 2.22
N CYS A 49 20.00 -4.10 1.16
CA CYS A 49 20.94 -5.09 0.63
C CYS A 49 21.88 -4.59 -0.49
N GLY A 50 21.85 -3.31 -0.84
CA GLY A 50 22.82 -2.67 -1.75
C GLY A 50 22.60 -2.89 -3.25
N VAL A 51 21.54 -3.60 -3.66
CA VAL A 51 21.30 -3.98 -5.08
C VAL A 51 20.47 -2.94 -5.87
N GLY A 52 20.11 -1.81 -5.24
CA GLY A 52 19.31 -0.76 -5.88
C GLY A 52 17.90 -1.23 -6.25
N ARG A 53 17.22 -0.47 -7.11
CA ARG A 53 15.87 -0.81 -7.59
C ARG A 53 15.95 -1.75 -8.80
N GLY A 54 15.08 -2.75 -8.86
CA GLY A 54 14.88 -3.59 -10.04
C GLY A 54 14.10 -2.90 -11.16
N THR A 55 13.95 -3.60 -12.29
CA THR A 55 13.34 -3.07 -13.53
C THR A 55 12.03 -3.73 -13.90
N GLY A 56 11.55 -4.71 -13.12
CA GLY A 56 10.25 -5.33 -13.32
C GLY A 56 9.10 -4.35 -13.10
N ASP A 57 7.95 -4.66 -13.69
CA ASP A 57 6.72 -3.87 -13.56
C ASP A 57 5.79 -4.37 -12.43
N GLY A 58 6.03 -5.58 -11.92
CA GLY A 58 5.22 -6.21 -10.87
C GLY A 58 3.84 -6.66 -11.34
N LEU A 59 3.61 -6.75 -12.66
CA LEU A 59 2.33 -7.22 -13.21
C LEU A 59 2.19 -8.73 -13.00
N GLU A 60 0.96 -9.19 -12.78
CA GLU A 60 0.64 -10.59 -12.49
C GLU A 60 1.19 -11.56 -13.56
N GLU A 61 1.14 -11.18 -14.84
CA GLU A 61 1.71 -11.95 -15.94
C GLU A 61 3.24 -12.17 -15.86
N HIS A 62 3.96 -11.29 -15.18
CA HIS A 62 5.42 -11.37 -14.94
C HIS A 62 5.76 -11.89 -13.54
N CYS A 63 4.74 -12.23 -12.76
CA CYS A 63 4.84 -12.72 -11.39
C CYS A 63 4.15 -14.09 -11.26
N PRO A 64 4.62 -15.14 -11.96
CA PRO A 64 4.05 -16.47 -11.83
C PRO A 64 4.21 -17.00 -10.40
N ARG A 65 3.29 -17.90 -10.01
CA ARG A 65 3.46 -18.70 -8.80
C ARG A 65 4.36 -19.88 -9.09
N GLU A 66 5.53 -19.90 -8.45
CA GLU A 66 6.56 -20.93 -8.63
C GLU A 66 6.92 -21.55 -7.26
N GLN A 67 8.23 -21.58 -6.95
CA GLN A 67 8.77 -22.00 -5.66
C GLN A 67 9.29 -20.78 -4.92
N SER A 68 9.09 -20.78 -3.60
CA SER A 68 9.69 -19.77 -2.74
C SER A 68 11.20 -19.96 -2.55
N HIS A 69 11.94 -18.85 -2.59
CA HIS A 69 13.39 -18.77 -2.38
C HIS A 69 13.77 -18.19 -1.02
N PHE A 70 12.86 -17.45 -0.36
CA PHE A 70 13.14 -16.69 0.87
C PHE A 70 12.14 -16.98 2.02
N LEU A 71 11.37 -18.07 1.94
CA LEU A 71 10.35 -18.40 2.96
C LEU A 71 10.96 -18.59 4.35
N PHE A 72 12.15 -19.17 4.43
CA PHE A 72 12.83 -19.39 5.70
C PHE A 72 13.12 -18.04 6.38
N GLU A 73 13.69 -17.10 5.65
CA GLU A 73 14.08 -15.78 6.13
C GLU A 73 12.85 -14.93 6.51
N VAL A 74 11.77 -15.03 5.73
CA VAL A 74 10.49 -14.37 6.05
C VAL A 74 9.90 -14.93 7.35
N ASN A 75 9.81 -16.25 7.50
CA ASN A 75 9.28 -16.85 8.73
C ASN A 75 10.16 -16.54 9.94
N SER A 76 11.49 -16.60 9.78
CA SER A 76 12.43 -16.23 10.84
C SER A 76 12.30 -14.75 11.22
N GLY A 77 12.07 -13.87 10.23
CA GLY A 77 11.82 -12.46 10.47
C GLY A 77 10.55 -12.24 11.28
N ILE A 78 9.46 -12.93 10.93
CA ILE A 78 8.21 -12.91 11.72
C ILE A 78 8.45 -13.39 13.15
N ASP A 79 9.17 -14.49 13.34
CA ASP A 79 9.47 -15.04 14.67
C ASP A 79 10.27 -14.04 15.52
N GLU A 80 11.25 -13.34 14.92
CA GLU A 80 11.99 -12.28 15.59
C GLU A 80 11.13 -11.05 15.93
N VAL A 81 10.20 -10.66 15.06
CA VAL A 81 9.25 -9.57 15.38
C VAL A 81 8.34 -9.96 16.55
N VAL A 82 7.80 -11.18 16.58
CA VAL A 82 7.00 -11.66 17.71
C VAL A 82 7.82 -11.64 19.00
N ARG A 83 9.08 -12.05 18.93
CA ARG A 83 10.00 -12.10 20.08
C ARG A 83 10.40 -10.71 20.60
N LYS A 84 10.73 -9.77 19.71
CA LYS A 84 11.21 -8.42 20.06
C LYS A 84 10.07 -7.44 20.34
N HIS A 85 8.92 -7.65 19.69
CA HIS A 85 7.78 -6.74 19.68
C HIS A 85 6.46 -7.46 20.03
N PRO A 86 6.37 -8.17 21.17
CA PRO A 86 5.14 -8.87 21.56
C PRO A 86 3.95 -7.90 21.72
N GLU A 87 4.20 -6.62 21.98
CA GLU A 87 3.20 -5.56 22.07
C GLU A 87 2.41 -5.35 20.77
N LEU A 88 2.92 -5.78 19.62
CA LEU A 88 2.22 -5.68 18.33
C LEU A 88 1.13 -6.73 18.15
N PHE A 89 1.08 -7.74 19.03
CA PHE A 89 0.22 -8.89 18.88
C PHE A 89 -0.75 -9.06 20.04
N ASP A 90 -1.92 -9.64 19.78
CA ASP A 90 -2.66 -10.35 20.79
C ASP A 90 -2.21 -11.82 20.74
N LEU A 91 -1.40 -12.24 21.71
CA LEU A 91 -0.87 -13.60 21.77
C LEU A 91 -1.91 -14.63 22.26
N GLY A 92 -3.07 -14.18 22.72
CA GLY A 92 -4.20 -15.02 23.13
C GLY A 92 -5.19 -15.30 22.00
N ASP A 93 -5.24 -14.46 20.97
CA ASP A 93 -6.04 -14.67 19.77
C ASP A 93 -5.20 -15.31 18.65
N VAL A 94 -5.43 -16.61 18.42
CA VAL A 94 -4.50 -17.48 17.68
C VAL A 94 -5.22 -18.30 16.61
N ARG A 95 -4.68 -18.25 15.39
CA ARG A 95 -5.06 -19.09 14.24
C ARG A 95 -3.92 -20.03 13.88
N GLY A 96 -3.85 -21.17 14.56
CA GLY A 96 -2.78 -22.15 14.38
C GLY A 96 -1.42 -21.66 14.92
N PRO A 97 -0.36 -22.50 14.83
CA PRO A 97 0.92 -22.20 15.48
C PRO A 97 1.58 -20.90 15.00
N GLY A 98 1.70 -19.92 15.88
CA GLY A 98 2.31 -18.61 15.60
C GLY A 98 1.43 -17.66 14.77
N GLY A 99 0.16 -18.01 14.54
CA GLY A 99 -0.81 -17.17 13.83
C GLY A 99 -1.51 -16.18 14.76
N PHE A 100 -0.74 -15.29 15.41
CA PHE A 100 -1.27 -14.32 16.37
C PHE A 100 -2.04 -13.19 15.68
N PHE A 101 -3.04 -12.62 16.35
CA PHE A 101 -3.73 -11.43 15.86
C PHE A 101 -2.80 -10.21 15.93
N VAL A 102 -2.73 -9.42 14.84
CA VAL A 102 -1.89 -8.23 14.73
C VAL A 102 -2.69 -7.00 15.14
N LYS A 103 -2.28 -6.35 16.23
CA LYS A 103 -2.94 -5.13 16.76
C LYS A 103 -2.49 -3.86 16.05
N ASN A 104 -1.27 -3.86 15.50
CA ASN A 104 -0.71 -2.74 14.75
C ASN A 104 -0.10 -3.25 13.44
N VAL A 105 -0.88 -3.15 12.38
CA VAL A 105 -0.55 -3.71 11.06
C VAL A 105 0.66 -3.02 10.45
N ASP A 106 0.66 -1.69 10.36
CA ASP A 106 1.73 -0.93 9.71
C ASP A 106 3.09 -1.20 10.37
N GLU A 107 3.11 -1.21 11.71
CA GLU A 107 4.32 -1.48 12.46
C GLU A 107 4.77 -2.94 12.34
N TYR A 108 3.83 -3.90 12.28
CA TYR A 108 4.15 -5.31 12.00
C TYR A 108 4.86 -5.47 10.65
N TYR A 109 4.30 -4.93 9.57
CA TYR A 109 4.94 -4.99 8.23
C TYR A 109 6.30 -4.32 8.23
N ARG A 110 6.42 -3.13 8.84
CA ARG A 110 7.68 -2.39 8.94
C ARG A 110 8.75 -3.22 9.64
N GLN A 111 8.42 -3.84 10.78
CA GLN A 111 9.37 -4.62 11.56
C GLN A 111 9.75 -5.92 10.84
N VAL A 112 8.82 -6.61 10.18
CA VAL A 112 9.15 -7.82 9.41
C VAL A 112 10.12 -7.48 8.27
N VAL A 113 9.89 -6.38 7.56
CA VAL A 113 10.82 -5.91 6.51
C VAL A 113 12.21 -5.66 7.10
N LEU A 114 12.32 -5.02 8.27
CA LEU A 114 13.61 -4.77 8.92
C LEU A 114 14.32 -6.07 9.34
N GLU A 115 13.60 -7.04 9.90
CA GLU A 115 14.20 -8.33 10.29
C GLU A 115 14.61 -9.17 9.08
N VAL A 116 13.89 -9.10 7.96
CA VAL A 116 14.33 -9.71 6.69
C VAL A 116 15.56 -8.99 6.14
N GLN A 117 15.62 -7.66 6.22
CA GLN A 117 16.79 -6.90 5.79
C GLN A 117 18.03 -7.17 6.65
N ALA A 118 17.85 -7.41 7.95
CA ALA A 118 18.93 -7.79 8.86
C ALA A 118 19.59 -9.13 8.49
N GLN A 119 18.92 -9.95 7.67
CA GLN A 119 19.44 -11.21 7.13
C GLN A 119 20.21 -11.02 5.81
N GLY A 120 20.45 -9.77 5.39
CA GLY A 120 21.20 -9.44 4.17
C GLY A 120 20.36 -9.46 2.89
N LEU A 121 19.03 -9.47 3.00
CA LEU A 121 18.09 -9.42 1.88
C LEU A 121 17.54 -8.00 1.68
N CYS A 122 17.07 -7.71 0.47
CA CYS A 122 16.26 -6.53 0.22
C CYS A 122 14.81 -6.91 0.45
N ALA A 123 14.08 -6.11 1.23
CA ALA A 123 12.65 -6.29 1.43
C ALA A 123 11.91 -4.96 1.41
N THR A 124 10.66 -4.97 0.95
CA THR A 124 9.74 -3.82 0.99
C THR A 124 8.31 -4.30 1.16
N VAL A 125 7.43 -3.41 1.60
CA VAL A 125 5.98 -3.63 1.56
C VAL A 125 5.47 -3.33 0.15
N ASP A 126 4.64 -4.21 -0.38
CA ASP A 126 3.84 -4.01 -1.59
C ASP A 126 2.47 -3.42 -1.21
N GLY A 127 1.88 -2.60 -2.07
CA GLY A 127 0.64 -1.86 -1.83
C GLY A 127 -0.61 -2.71 -1.55
N GLY A 128 -0.52 -4.04 -1.69
CA GLY A 128 -1.60 -5.00 -1.43
C GLY A 128 -1.56 -5.71 -0.06
N GLY A 129 -0.66 -5.34 0.86
CA GLY A 129 -0.46 -6.09 2.11
C GLY A 129 0.43 -7.32 1.92
N GLU A 130 1.34 -7.25 0.96
CA GLU A 130 2.37 -8.25 0.74
C GLU A 130 3.73 -7.64 1.06
N ILE A 131 4.75 -8.47 1.26
CA ILE A 131 6.14 -8.04 1.25
C ILE A 131 6.84 -8.67 0.05
N ALA A 132 7.69 -7.89 -0.59
CA ALA A 132 8.55 -8.35 -1.66
C ALA A 132 9.97 -8.54 -1.11
N VAL A 133 10.62 -9.64 -1.47
CA VAL A 133 11.97 -10.00 -0.99
C VAL A 133 12.86 -10.41 -2.15
N LYS A 134 14.08 -9.86 -2.21
CA LYS A 134 15.07 -10.18 -3.23
C LYS A 134 16.49 -10.18 -2.68
N LYS A 135 17.39 -10.86 -3.41
CA LYS A 135 18.83 -10.84 -3.17
C LYS A 135 19.62 -10.22 -4.33
N THR A 136 19.12 -10.35 -5.55
CA THR A 136 19.62 -9.68 -6.76
C THR A 136 18.47 -8.94 -7.45
N ASN A 137 18.69 -8.27 -8.59
CA ASN A 137 17.61 -7.70 -9.41
C ASN A 137 17.01 -8.69 -10.41
N ASP A 138 17.48 -9.94 -10.43
CA ASP A 138 17.01 -10.95 -11.39
C ASP A 138 15.56 -11.36 -11.09
N PHE A 139 15.18 -11.38 -9.81
CA PHE A 139 13.82 -11.66 -9.37
C PHE A 139 13.55 -11.17 -7.95
N ASN A 140 12.27 -11.09 -7.59
CA ASN A 140 11.86 -11.04 -6.19
C ASN A 140 10.71 -12.02 -5.92
N ASP A 141 10.65 -12.57 -4.72
CA ASP A 141 9.45 -13.27 -4.25
C ASP A 141 8.48 -12.30 -3.59
N GLN A 142 7.20 -12.67 -3.57
CA GLN A 142 6.11 -11.98 -2.90
C GLN A 142 5.50 -12.85 -1.80
N TYR A 143 5.24 -12.28 -0.63
CA TYR A 143 4.65 -12.98 0.51
C TYR A 143 3.53 -12.17 1.14
N HIS A 144 2.37 -12.78 1.27
CA HIS A 144 1.29 -12.24 2.07
C HIS A 144 1.45 -12.76 3.49
N ILE A 145 1.87 -11.90 4.41
CA ILE A 145 2.27 -12.27 5.79
C ILE A 145 1.16 -12.05 6.83
N MET A 146 -0.03 -11.63 6.38
CA MET A 146 -1.22 -11.54 7.21
C MET A 146 -2.40 -12.16 6.45
N VAL A 147 -3.39 -12.69 7.15
CA VAL A 147 -4.70 -13.02 6.56
C VAL A 147 -5.64 -11.83 6.74
N SER A 148 -6.68 -11.72 5.90
CA SER A 148 -7.59 -10.57 5.91
C SER A 148 -8.34 -10.36 7.21
N ASP A 149 -8.40 -11.37 8.09
CA ASP A 149 -8.99 -11.25 9.43
C ASP A 149 -8.00 -10.73 10.50
N GLY A 150 -6.78 -10.35 10.10
CA GLY A 150 -5.78 -9.70 10.95
C GLY A 150 -4.77 -10.64 11.61
N HIS A 151 -4.82 -11.94 11.36
CA HIS A 151 -3.84 -12.88 11.93
C HIS A 151 -2.59 -13.02 11.06
N VAL A 152 -1.46 -13.28 11.72
CA VAL A 152 -0.20 -13.60 11.05
C VAL A 152 -0.36 -14.82 10.14
N ARG A 153 0.18 -14.72 8.92
CA ARG A 153 0.20 -15.78 7.90
C ARG A 153 1.63 -16.25 7.65
N ARG A 154 1.88 -17.56 7.79
CA ARG A 154 3.23 -18.17 7.76
C ARG A 154 3.30 -19.39 6.86
N GLY A 155 4.51 -19.88 6.62
CA GLY A 155 4.76 -21.11 5.87
C GLY A 155 4.45 -20.96 4.37
N GLU A 156 4.43 -22.06 3.63
CA GLU A 156 4.29 -22.05 2.17
C GLU A 156 3.02 -21.31 1.70
N VAL A 157 1.98 -21.31 2.54
CA VAL A 157 0.75 -20.57 2.27
C VAL A 157 0.93 -19.06 2.37
N SER A 158 2.06 -18.48 2.77
CA SER A 158 2.31 -17.03 2.70
C SER A 158 2.88 -16.62 1.34
N TYR A 159 3.73 -17.45 0.72
CA TYR A 159 4.29 -17.22 -0.62
C TYR A 159 3.18 -17.00 -1.64
N ARG A 160 3.34 -16.03 -2.54
CA ARG A 160 2.35 -15.60 -3.55
C ARG A 160 2.84 -15.87 -4.96
N ALA A 161 4.02 -15.34 -5.29
CA ALA A 161 4.56 -15.31 -6.64
C ALA A 161 6.06 -15.00 -6.61
N THR A 162 6.72 -15.24 -7.74
CA THR A 162 8.08 -14.77 -8.03
C THR A 162 8.04 -13.90 -9.28
N CYS A 163 8.48 -12.65 -9.17
CA CYS A 163 8.44 -11.66 -10.23
C CYS A 163 9.78 -11.55 -10.96
N TYR A 164 9.75 -11.49 -12.29
CA TYR A 164 10.93 -11.40 -13.15
C TYR A 164 10.85 -10.22 -14.15
N PRO A 165 11.84 -9.31 -14.18
CA PRO A 165 12.86 -9.07 -13.15
C PRO A 165 12.25 -8.64 -11.82
N ALA A 166 13.08 -8.45 -10.79
CA ALA A 166 12.61 -7.82 -9.55
C ALA A 166 11.96 -6.47 -9.86
N TRP A 167 10.78 -6.18 -9.30
CA TRP A 167 10.04 -4.94 -9.61
C TRP A 167 10.41 -3.76 -8.70
N PHE A 168 10.91 -4.05 -7.51
CA PHE A 168 11.47 -3.08 -6.57
C PHE A 168 12.97 -3.21 -6.50
#